data_AF-A0AA51DHQ8-F1
#
_entry.id   AF-A0AA51DHQ8-F1
#
_cell.length_a   1.000
_cell.length_b   1.000
_cell.length_c   1.000
_cell.angle_alpha   90.00
_cell.angle_beta   90.00
_cell.angle_gamma   90.00
#
_symmetry.space_group_name_H-M   'P 1'
#
loop_
_entity.id
_entity.type
_entity.pdbx_description
1 polymer ?
#
loop_
_entity_poly.entity_id
_entity_poly.type
_entity_poly.pdbx_seq_one_letter_code
_entity_poly.pdbx_strand_id
1 'polypeptide(L)'
;MTDEQKEKIKQMRQQGIGYKQIASEIGSSRDSVRGYCRRHGLDGFGEKLALQHKLLMQEEFLYILCLHCGKEIEQKANGRKRKYCSLECKREWDKSHNKAYKLN
;
A
#
# COMPACT_ATOMS: atom_id res chain seq x y z
N MET A 1 2.30 15.02 -22.10
CA MET A 1 2.40 13.87 -21.17
C MET A 1 1.32 12.88 -21.58
N THR A 2 1.71 11.74 -22.14
CA THR A 2 0.80 10.70 -22.64
C THR A 2 0.15 9.93 -21.47
N ASP A 3 -0.90 9.15 -21.73
CA ASP A 3 -1.56 8.38 -20.67
C ASP A 3 -0.65 7.29 -20.10
N GLU A 4 0.17 6.65 -20.92
CA GLU A 4 1.22 5.73 -20.47
C GLU A 4 2.23 6.41 -19.54
N GLN A 5 2.68 7.62 -19.89
CA GLN A 5 3.58 8.41 -19.02
C GLN A 5 2.91 8.78 -17.70
N LYS A 6 1.62 9.17 -17.72
CA LYS A 6 0.86 9.49 -16.51
C LYS A 6 0.76 8.26 -15.59
N GLU A 7 0.47 7.10 -16.15
CA GLU A 7 0.36 5.85 -15.40
C GLU A 7 1.70 5.46 -14.79
N LYS A 8 2.79 5.56 -15.57
CA LYS A 8 4.15 5.33 -15.05
C LYS A 8 4.51 6.29 -13.92
N ILE A 9 4.14 7.58 -14.00
CA ILE A 9 4.35 8.53 -12.91
C ILE A 9 3.61 8.09 -11.65
N LYS A 10 2.33 7.70 -11.74
CA LYS A 10 1.55 7.23 -10.59
C LYS A 10 2.24 6.07 -9.89
N GLN A 11 2.57 5.02 -10.64
CA GLN A 11 3.20 3.81 -10.12
C GLN A 11 4.54 4.11 -9.43
N MET A 12 5.41 4.87 -10.11
CA MET A 12 6.72 5.22 -9.55
C MET A 12 6.58 6.12 -8.30
N ARG A 13 5.58 7.00 -8.25
CA ARG A 13 5.29 7.81 -7.05
C ARG A 13 4.77 6.98 -5.89
N GLN A 14 3.91 6.00 -6.14
CA GLN A 14 3.43 5.04 -5.12
C GLN A 14 4.55 4.15 -4.58
N GLN A 15 5.64 3.97 -5.34
CA GLN A 15 6.89 3.33 -4.89
C GLN A 15 7.84 4.30 -4.19
N GLY A 16 7.52 5.59 -4.17
CA GLY A 16 8.28 6.63 -3.48
C GLY A 16 9.41 7.24 -4.29
N ILE A 17 9.46 6.98 -5.60
CA ILE A 17 10.50 7.50 -6.47
C ILE A 17 10.35 9.01 -6.65
N GLY A 18 11.48 9.73 -6.64
CA GLY A 18 11.53 11.18 -6.78
C GLY A 18 11.35 11.67 -8.22
N TYR A 19 10.91 12.91 -8.40
CA TYR A 19 10.58 13.48 -9.71
C TYR A 19 11.73 13.45 -10.72
N LYS A 20 12.99 13.62 -10.26
CA LYS A 20 14.17 13.62 -11.14
C LYS A 20 14.36 12.26 -11.82
N GLN A 21 14.23 11.17 -11.06
CA GLN A 21 14.39 9.82 -11.58
C GLN A 21 13.21 9.44 -12.48
N ILE A 22 11.98 9.77 -12.09
CA ILE A 22 10.79 9.56 -12.93
C ILE A 22 10.92 10.30 -14.26
N ALA A 23 11.37 11.55 -14.23
CA ALA A 23 11.59 12.37 -15.43
C ALA A 23 12.59 11.73 -16.40
N SER A 24 13.69 11.18 -15.86
CA SER A 24 14.69 10.44 -16.64
C SER A 24 14.12 9.18 -17.27
N GLU A 25 13.31 8.42 -16.54
CA GLU A 25 12.71 7.16 -17.00
C GLU A 25 11.72 7.39 -18.15
N ILE A 26 10.87 8.43 -18.05
CA ILE A 26 9.77 8.63 -19.00
C ILE A 26 10.09 9.63 -20.13
N GLY A 27 11.32 10.16 -20.15
CA GLY A 27 11.74 11.17 -21.13
C GLY A 27 10.95 12.50 -21.01
N SER A 28 10.70 12.97 -19.79
CA SER A 28 9.96 14.22 -19.53
C SER A 28 10.76 15.16 -18.63
N SER A 29 10.35 16.43 -18.52
CA SER A 29 11.01 17.35 -17.59
C SER A 29 10.59 17.07 -16.14
N ARG A 30 11.52 17.29 -15.20
CA ARG A 30 11.24 17.22 -13.76
C ARG A 30 10.02 18.06 -13.37
N ASP A 31 9.88 19.26 -13.94
CA ASP A 31 8.78 20.17 -13.63
C ASP A 31 7.45 19.73 -14.24
N SER A 32 7.46 19.05 -15.39
CA SER A 32 6.28 18.40 -15.96
C SER A 32 5.77 17.28 -15.03
N VAL A 33 6.67 16.43 -14.53
CA VAL A 33 6.35 15.40 -13.52
C VAL A 33 5.81 16.04 -12.24
N ARG A 34 6.51 17.03 -11.68
CA ARG A 34 6.06 17.74 -10.47
C ARG A 34 4.68 18.37 -10.65
N GLY A 35 4.45 19.03 -11.78
CA GLY A 35 3.16 19.65 -12.11
C GLY A 35 2.04 18.62 -12.22
N TYR A 36 2.31 17.47 -12.83
CA TYR A 36 1.38 16.35 -12.84
C TYR A 36 1.07 15.85 -11.42
N CYS A 37 2.11 15.55 -10.62
CA CYS A 37 1.94 15.03 -9.27
C CYS A 37 1.12 15.97 -8.38
N ARG A 38 1.38 17.28 -8.43
CA ARG A 38 0.63 18.28 -7.66
C ARG A 38 -0.86 18.34 -8.01
N ARG A 39 -1.22 18.17 -9.29
CA ARG A 39 -2.63 18.15 -9.72
C ARG A 39 -3.38 16.88 -9.33
N HIS A 40 -2.65 15.82 -8.97
CA HIS A 40 -3.22 14.50 -8.69
C HIS A 40 -2.95 14.01 -7.26
N GLY A 41 -2.53 14.90 -6.35
CA GLY A 41 -2.27 14.56 -4.95
C GLY A 41 -1.10 13.59 -4.73
N LEU A 42 -0.15 13.54 -5.66
CA LEU A 42 1.06 12.71 -5.58
C LEU A 42 2.30 13.54 -5.22
N ASP A 43 2.11 14.77 -4.76
CA ASP A 43 3.19 15.67 -4.41
C ASP A 43 3.82 15.33 -3.04
N GLY A 44 4.74 16.18 -2.58
CA GLY A 44 5.49 15.94 -1.34
C GLY A 44 6.57 14.85 -1.44
N PHE A 45 7.02 14.37 -0.28
CA PHE A 45 8.09 13.38 -0.14
C PHE A 45 7.64 12.00 -0.64
N GLY A 46 8.38 11.42 -1.58
CA GLY A 46 8.04 10.13 -2.16
C GLY A 46 7.94 9.00 -1.14
N GLU A 47 8.89 8.93 -0.20
CA GLU A 47 8.89 7.91 0.85
C GLU A 47 7.60 7.94 1.70
N LYS A 48 7.14 9.13 2.08
CA LYS A 48 5.88 9.29 2.82
C LYS A 48 4.67 8.82 2.00
N LEU A 49 4.65 9.15 0.71
CA LEU A 49 3.59 8.72 -0.20
C LEU A 49 3.58 7.19 -0.38
N ALA A 50 4.76 6.58 -0.49
CA ALA A 50 4.91 5.12 -0.58
C ALA A 50 4.44 4.42 0.70
N LEU A 51 4.79 4.95 1.87
CA LEU A 51 4.30 4.44 3.14
C LEU A 51 2.77 4.53 3.22
N GLN A 52 2.19 5.68 2.87
CA GLN A 52 0.74 5.86 2.85
C GLN A 52 0.07 4.87 1.88
N HIS A 53 0.60 4.72 0.67
CA HIS A 53 0.09 3.76 -0.30
C HIS A 53 0.17 2.32 0.22
N LYS A 54 1.29 1.93 0.85
CA LYS A 54 1.46 0.62 1.47
C LYS A 54 0.43 0.37 2.58
N LEU A 55 0.16 1.36 3.43
CA LEU A 55 -0.83 1.26 4.50
C LEU A 55 -2.26 1.09 3.94
N LEU A 56 -2.62 1.87 2.91
CA LEU A 56 -3.91 1.74 2.23
C LEU A 56 -4.08 0.35 1.62
N MET A 57 -3.08 -0.14 0.89
CA MET A 57 -3.09 -1.51 0.34
C MET A 57 -3.26 -2.55 1.45
N GLN A 58 -2.51 -2.42 2.55
CA GLN A 58 -2.65 -3.34 3.70
C GLN A 58 -4.07 -3.32 4.29
N GLU A 59 -4.70 -2.15 4.41
CA GLU A 59 -6.08 -2.03 4.89
C GLU A 59 -7.10 -2.65 3.93
N GLU A 60 -6.93 -2.46 2.62
CA GLU A 60 -7.79 -3.05 1.59
C GLU A 60 -7.70 -4.59 1.60
N PHE A 61 -6.49 -5.14 1.69
CA PHE A 61 -6.28 -6.59 1.69
C PHE A 61 -6.54 -7.27 3.03
N LEU A 62 -6.66 -6.51 4.14
CA LEU A 62 -6.83 -7.00 5.51
C LEU A 62 -8.01 -7.97 5.69
N TYR A 63 -9.05 -7.80 4.86
CA TYR A 63 -10.29 -8.58 4.92
C TYR A 63 -10.51 -9.43 3.67
N ILE A 64 -9.55 -9.44 2.74
CA ILE A 64 -9.61 -10.24 1.51
C ILE A 64 -8.69 -11.45 1.67
N LEU A 65 -7.47 -11.25 2.18
CA LEU A 65 -6.46 -12.30 2.32
C LEU A 65 -6.17 -12.57 3.80
N CYS A 66 -5.97 -13.84 4.13
CA CYS A 66 -5.60 -14.27 5.46
C CYS A 66 -4.24 -13.68 5.82
N LEU A 67 -4.18 -12.93 6.91
CA LEU A 67 -2.92 -12.34 7.39
C LEU A 67 -1.82 -13.38 7.63
N HIS A 68 -2.18 -14.61 8.02
CA HIS A 68 -1.21 -15.66 8.30
C HIS A 68 -0.74 -16.42 7.05
N CYS A 69 -1.68 -16.97 6.27
CA CYS A 69 -1.35 -17.91 5.19
C CYS A 69 -1.57 -17.34 3.77
N GLY A 70 -2.08 -16.11 3.64
CA GLY A 70 -2.33 -15.46 2.35
C GLY A 70 -3.55 -15.97 1.57
N LYS A 71 -4.26 -17.02 2.05
CA LYS A 71 -5.48 -17.53 1.38
C LYS A 71 -6.63 -16.52 1.44
N GLU A 72 -7.47 -16.51 0.42
CA GLU A 72 -8.68 -15.70 0.40
C GLU A 72 -9.61 -16.02 1.59
N ILE A 73 -10.24 -14.98 2.15
CA ILE A 73 -11.13 -15.09 3.29
C ILE A 73 -12.58 -14.98 2.81
N GLU A 74 -13.35 -16.04 3.02
CA GLU A 74 -14.81 -15.95 2.92
C GLU A 74 -15.36 -15.11 4.09
N GLN A 75 -15.88 -13.94 3.76
CA GLN A 75 -16.57 -13.06 4.71
C GLN A 75 -18.01 -13.53 4.91
N LYS A 76 -18.46 -13.58 6.17
CA LYS A 76 -19.88 -13.80 6.48
C LYS A 76 -20.65 -12.49 6.25
N ALA A 77 -21.90 -12.59 5.80
CA ALA A 77 -22.77 -11.42 5.58
C ALA A 77 -23.02 -10.60 6.86
N ASN A 78 -22.93 -11.24 8.02
CA ASN A 78 -23.26 -10.69 9.32
C ASN A 78 -22.13 -10.96 10.32
N GLY A 79 -21.94 -10.00 11.23
CA GLY A 79 -20.87 -10.00 12.24
C GLY A 79 -19.62 -9.24 11.81
N ARG A 80 -18.56 -9.36 12.63
CA ARG A 80 -17.28 -8.66 12.41
C ARG A 80 -16.50 -9.28 11.25
N LYS A 81 -15.96 -8.43 10.36
CA LYS A 81 -15.07 -8.87 9.27
C LYS A 81 -13.90 -9.69 9.81
N ARG A 82 -13.61 -10.81 9.13
CA ARG A 82 -12.55 -11.74 9.49
C ARG A 82 -11.23 -11.30 8.85
N LYS A 83 -10.12 -11.48 9.58
CA LYS A 83 -8.74 -11.27 9.11
C LYS A 83 -7.96 -12.57 8.87
N TYR A 84 -8.60 -13.71 9.19
CA TYR A 84 -8.00 -15.04 9.12
C TYR A 84 -8.98 -16.06 8.55
N CYS A 85 -8.50 -16.94 7.67
CA CYS A 85 -9.32 -17.99 7.05
C CYS A 85 -9.72 -19.09 8.04
N SER A 86 -8.99 -19.25 9.15
CA SER A 86 -9.30 -20.21 10.22
C SER A 86 -8.87 -19.71 11.61
N LEU A 87 -9.39 -20.36 12.66
CA LEU A 87 -8.95 -20.10 14.04
C LEU A 87 -7.48 -20.48 14.23
N GLU A 88 -7.01 -21.53 13.55
CA GLU A 88 -5.61 -21.95 13.57
C GLU A 88 -4.69 -20.87 13.00
N CYS A 89 -5.01 -20.32 11.83
CA CYS A 89 -4.26 -19.20 11.25
C CYS A 89 -4.20 -17.98 12.17
N LYS A 90 -5.29 -17.69 12.89
CA LYS A 90 -5.27 -16.63 13.92
C LYS A 90 -4.26 -16.95 15.02
N ARG A 91 -4.29 -18.17 15.57
CA ARG A 91 -3.39 -18.58 16.66
C ARG A 91 -1.93 -18.52 16.25
N GLU A 92 -1.58 -18.99 15.06
CA GLU A 92 -0.20 -18.95 14.55
C GLU A 92 0.28 -17.52 14.30
N TRP A 93 -0.60 -16.66 13.78
CA TRP A 93 -0.32 -15.23 13.70
C TRP A 93 -0.05 -14.62 15.08
N ASP A 94 -0.91 -14.90 16.05
CA ASP A 94 -0.78 -14.37 17.41
C ASP A 94 0.54 -14.82 18.07
N LYS A 95 1.06 -16.03 17.80
CA LYS A 95 2.37 -16.46 18.32
C LYS A 95 3.54 -15.57 17.87
N SER A 96 3.50 -15.12 16.61
CA SER A 96 4.57 -14.32 16.01
C SER A 96 4.36 -12.81 16.18
N HIS A 97 3.14 -12.37 16.49
CA HIS A 97 2.74 -10.97 16.52
C HIS A 97 2.10 -10.51 17.85
N ASN A 98 2.10 -11.35 18.88
CA ASN A 98 1.68 -10.93 20.21
C ASN A 98 2.69 -9.94 20.80
N LYS A 99 2.21 -8.73 21.10
CA LYS A 99 2.94 -7.83 21.99
C LYS A 99 2.90 -8.43 23.38
N ALA A 100 4.05 -8.75 23.96
CA ALA A 100 4.13 -9.10 25.36
C ALA A 100 3.58 -7.92 26.18
N TYR A 101 2.42 -8.11 26.81
CA TYR A 101 1.93 -7.16 27.80
C TYR A 101 2.89 -7.24 29.00
N LYS A 102 3.74 -6.23 29.16
CA LYS A 102 4.46 -6.03 30.43
C LYS A 102 3.45 -5.48 31.44
N LEU A 103 3.08 -6.31 32.41
CA LEU A 103 2.45 -5.82 33.63
C LEU A 103 3.53 -5.06 34.40
N ASN A 104 3.33 -3.76 34.55
CA ASN A 104 4.09 -2.92 35.48
C ASN A 104 3.43 -2.99 36.85
#